data_AF-A0AB37QUQ1-F1
#
_entry.id   AF-A0AB37QUQ1-F1
#
_cell.length_a   1.000
_cell.length_b   1.000
_cell.length_c   1.000
_cell.angle_alpha   90.00
_cell.angle_beta   90.00
_cell.angle_gamma   90.00
#
_symmetry.space_group_name_H-M   'P 1'
#
loop_
_entity.id
_entity.type
_entity.pdbx_description
1 polymer ?
#
loop_
_entity_poly.entity_id
_entity_poly.type
_entity_poly.pdbx_seq_one_letter_code
_entity_poly.pdbx_strand_id
1 'polypeptide(L)'
;YHAFSGICRLLSIRSGATPLASVELALRAHGHEHKMGQSGKWTPKHLHIVQIRGHHNETPDTLSPVMKAFDRFFAEVRNGRTPVNLDWPNLVAKMDRYADKTSIYNIRFAEEVIGWAEQLMDRGL
;
A
#
# COMPACT_ATOMS: atom_id res chain seq x y z
N TYR A 1 6.45 10.05 6.98
CA TYR A 1 5.92 8.76 6.50
C TYR A 1 5.75 8.87 4.99
N HIS A 2 6.58 8.20 4.20
CA HIS A 2 6.36 8.14 2.75
C HIS A 2 5.31 7.06 2.48
N ALA A 3 4.06 7.47 2.33
CA ALA A 3 3.01 6.58 1.85
C ALA A 3 3.07 6.63 0.31
N PHE A 4 3.28 5.49 -0.34
CA PHE A 4 3.15 5.28 -1.79
C PHE A 4 4.13 6.05 -2.69
N SER A 5 5.35 5.51 -2.83
CA SER A 5 6.25 5.91 -3.93
C SER A 5 6.59 4.72 -4.85
N GLY A 6 6.70 5.00 -6.14
CA GLY A 6 6.93 4.05 -7.23
C GLY A 6 5.77 3.12 -7.55
N ILE A 7 6.14 1.92 -8.01
CA ILE A 7 5.22 0.83 -8.34
C ILE A 7 4.87 0.09 -7.04
N CYS A 8 3.88 0.61 -6.33
CA CYS A 8 3.51 0.17 -4.98
C CYS A 8 2.04 -0.33 -4.90
N ARG A 9 1.78 -1.27 -3.99
CA ARG A 9 0.46 -1.81 -3.65
C ARG A 9 0.31 -2.01 -2.15
N LEU A 10 -0.93 -1.85 -1.68
CA LEU A 10 -1.33 -2.25 -0.34
C LEU A 10 -2.04 -3.60 -0.37
N LEU A 11 -1.67 -4.45 0.57
CA LEU A 11 -2.36 -5.69 0.91
C LEU A 11 -2.94 -5.55 2.31
N SER A 12 -4.23 -5.86 2.47
CA SER A 12 -4.87 -5.91 3.79
C SER A 12 -4.88 -7.35 4.30
N ILE A 13 -4.36 -7.55 5.51
CA ILE A 13 -4.49 -8.80 6.26
C ILE A 13 -5.74 -8.68 7.12
N ARG A 14 -6.70 -9.58 6.93
CA ARG A 14 -8.02 -9.54 7.56
C ARG A 14 -8.37 -10.87 8.22
N SER A 15 -9.16 -10.81 9.27
CA SER A 15 -9.88 -11.95 9.82
C SER A 15 -11.38 -11.72 9.59
N GLY A 16 -11.95 -12.38 8.58
CA GLY A 16 -13.29 -12.07 8.11
C GLY A 16 -13.39 -10.62 7.65
N ALA A 17 -14.36 -9.86 8.19
CA ALA A 17 -14.53 -8.45 7.89
C ALA A 17 -13.53 -7.53 8.61
N THR A 18 -12.85 -8.02 9.65
CA THR A 18 -11.99 -7.19 10.52
C THR A 18 -10.59 -7.02 9.92
N PRO A 19 -10.14 -5.79 9.63
CA PRO A 19 -8.75 -5.55 9.24
C PRO A 19 -7.83 -5.70 10.46
N LEU A 20 -6.76 -6.47 10.30
CA LEU A 20 -5.77 -6.72 11.36
C LEU A 20 -4.45 -5.99 11.09
N ALA A 21 -4.04 -5.93 9.84
CA ALA A 21 -2.85 -5.19 9.42
C ALA A 21 -2.93 -4.82 7.92
N SER A 22 -2.07 -3.89 7.54
CA SER A 22 -1.82 -3.49 6.16
C SER A 22 -0.35 -3.69 5.84
N VAL A 23 -0.07 -4.18 4.64
CA VAL A 23 1.27 -4.40 4.12
C VAL A 23 1.47 -3.51 2.91
N GLU A 24 2.56 -2.76 2.90
CA GLU A 24 3.01 -2.02 1.73
C GLU A 24 4.05 -2.85 0.97
N LEU A 25 3.75 -3.12 -0.30
CA LEU A 25 4.61 -3.87 -1.22
C LEU A 25 5.05 -2.95 -2.36
N ALA A 26 6.33 -3.03 -2.73
CA ALA A 26 6.87 -2.32 -3.88
C ALA A 26 7.51 -3.32 -4.86
N LEU A 27 7.44 -3.01 -6.15
CA LEU A 27 8.27 -3.67 -7.16
C LEU A 27 9.60 -2.93 -7.29
N ARG A 28 10.71 -3.65 -7.10
CA ARG A 28 12.06 -3.12 -7.20
C ARG A 28 12.92 -4.03 -8.07
N ALA A 29 13.61 -3.43 -9.04
CA ALA A 29 14.65 -4.13 -9.79
C ALA A 29 15.86 -4.41 -8.87
N HIS A 30 16.52 -5.54 -9.04
CA HIS A 30 17.71 -5.89 -8.24
C HIS A 30 19.00 -5.67 -9.02
N GLY A 31 20.01 -5.08 -8.36
CA GLY A 31 21.41 -5.06 -8.81
C GLY A 31 21.61 -4.65 -10.28
N HIS A 32 21.95 -5.64 -11.11
CA HIS A 32 22.28 -5.45 -12.53
C HIS A 32 21.08 -5.04 -13.40
N GLU A 33 19.85 -5.43 -13.03
CA GLU A 33 18.61 -5.05 -13.73
C GLU A 33 18.35 -3.54 -13.61
N HIS A 34 18.67 -2.96 -12.45
CA HIS A 34 18.58 -1.51 -12.23
C HIS A 34 19.63 -0.74 -13.05
N LYS A 35 20.82 -1.30 -13.25
CA LYS A 35 21.93 -0.65 -13.97
C LYS A 35 21.76 -0.68 -15.49
N MET A 36 21.11 -1.72 -16.03
CA MET A 36 20.90 -1.86 -17.47
C MET A 36 19.58 -1.26 -17.98
N GLY A 37 18.71 -0.76 -17.10
CA GLY A 37 17.38 -0.24 -17.51
C GLY A 37 16.48 -1.31 -18.15
N GLN A 38 16.90 -2.58 -18.11
CA GLN A 38 16.14 -3.72 -18.63
C GLN A 38 15.24 -4.24 -17.51
N SER A 39 14.05 -3.66 -17.35
CA SER A 39 13.00 -4.38 -16.66
C SER A 39 12.41 -5.40 -17.64
N GLY A 40 12.89 -6.65 -17.58
CA GLY A 40 12.08 -7.76 -18.06
C GLY A 40 10.71 -7.78 -17.37
N LYS A 41 9.79 -8.65 -17.80
CA LYS A 41 8.48 -8.80 -17.16
C LYS A 41 8.64 -8.98 -15.64
N TRP A 42 7.88 -8.22 -14.85
CA TRP A 42 7.91 -8.34 -13.40
C TRP A 42 7.56 -9.77 -12.97
N THR A 43 8.45 -10.38 -12.19
CA THR A 43 8.23 -11.67 -11.50
C THR A 43 8.16 -11.48 -9.98
N PRO A 44 7.58 -12.43 -9.21
CA PRO A 44 7.48 -12.33 -7.75
C PRO A 44 8.79 -12.08 -7.00
N LYS A 45 9.95 -12.43 -7.58
CA LYS A 45 11.28 -12.12 -7.02
C LYS A 45 11.53 -10.62 -6.79
N HIS A 46 10.84 -9.75 -7.53
CA HIS A 46 10.98 -8.28 -7.42
C HIS A 46 10.07 -7.67 -6.35
N LEU A 47 9.22 -8.48 -5.69
CA LEU A 47 8.36 -8.00 -4.61
C LEU A 47 9.18 -7.73 -3.36
N HIS A 48 9.14 -6.47 -2.94
CA HIS A 48 9.78 -5.98 -1.74
C HIS A 48 8.72 -5.56 -0.71
N ILE A 49 8.86 -6.05 0.52
CA ILE A 49 8.03 -5.63 1.64
C ILE A 49 8.60 -4.31 2.16
N VAL A 50 7.85 -3.22 1.98
CA VAL A 50 8.25 -1.90 2.46
C VAL A 50 7.99 -1.79 3.96
N GLN A 51 6.77 -2.16 4.40
CA GLN A 51 6.39 -2.18 5.80
C GLN A 51 5.14 -3.03 6.02
N ILE A 52 4.94 -3.45 7.27
CA ILE A 52 3.71 -4.10 7.75
C ILE A 52 3.28 -3.32 8.99
N ARG A 53 2.02 -2.87 9.02
CA ARG A 53 1.48 -2.02 10.07
C ARG A 53 0.12 -2.55 10.53
N GLY A 54 0.02 -2.85 11.81
CA GLY A 54 -1.19 -3.28 12.50
C GLY A 54 -1.97 -2.12 13.10
N HIS A 55 -2.72 -2.43 14.16
CA HIS A 55 -3.43 -1.44 14.97
C HIS A 55 -2.48 -0.36 15.50
N HIS A 56 -2.96 0.88 15.64
CA HIS A 56 -2.14 2.05 16.02
C HIS A 56 -0.89 2.27 15.16
N ASN A 57 -0.85 1.72 13.93
CA ASN A 57 0.31 1.82 13.04
C ASN A 57 1.59 1.18 13.63
N GLU A 58 1.42 0.21 14.52
CA GLU A 58 2.53 -0.55 15.11
C GLU A 58 2.96 -1.70 14.20
N THR A 59 4.23 -2.07 14.23
CA THR A 59 4.68 -3.29 13.56
C THR A 59 4.16 -4.50 14.34
N PRO A 60 3.42 -5.44 13.73
CA PRO A 60 2.96 -6.64 14.43
C PRO A 60 4.14 -7.45 14.98
N ASP A 61 3.93 -8.09 16.13
CA ASP A 61 4.91 -9.01 16.72
C ASP A 61 5.28 -10.14 15.73
N THR A 62 6.55 -10.53 15.71
CA THR A 62 7.08 -11.50 14.73
C THR A 62 6.49 -12.88 14.87
N LEU A 63 6.03 -13.27 16.08
CA LEU A 63 5.39 -14.55 16.36
C LEU A 63 3.86 -14.46 16.30
N SER A 64 3.30 -13.27 16.05
CA SER A 64 1.85 -13.07 15.95
C SER A 64 1.22 -13.89 14.83
N PRO A 65 -0.06 -14.27 14.95
CA PRO A 65 -0.80 -14.93 13.88
C PRO A 65 -0.81 -14.13 12.57
N VAL A 66 -0.82 -12.80 12.66
CA VAL A 66 -0.77 -11.88 11.50
C VAL A 66 0.53 -12.07 10.72
N MET A 67 1.67 -12.04 11.42
CA MET A 67 2.98 -12.20 10.76
C MET A 67 3.13 -13.59 10.16
N LYS A 68 2.76 -14.65 10.89
CA LYS A 68 2.82 -16.04 10.40
C LYS A 68 1.94 -16.25 9.16
N ALA A 69 0.73 -15.69 9.15
CA ALA A 69 -0.17 -15.78 8.00
C ALA A 69 0.43 -15.06 6.78
N PHE A 70 0.99 -13.87 7.00
CA PHE A 70 1.65 -13.11 5.95
C PHE A 70 2.87 -13.84 5.38
N ASP A 71 3.75 -14.35 6.23
CA ASP A 71 4.96 -15.07 5.80
C ASP A 71 4.61 -16.30 4.95
N ARG A 72 3.59 -17.07 5.37
CA ARG A 72 3.11 -18.22 4.60
C ARG A 72 2.56 -17.81 3.25
N PHE A 73 1.70 -16.79 3.21
CA PHE A 73 1.16 -16.26 1.95
C PHE A 73 2.29 -15.77 1.03
N PHE A 74 3.22 -14.99 1.55
CA PHE A 74 4.28 -14.38 0.77
C PHE A 74 5.28 -15.42 0.25
N ALA A 75 5.53 -16.50 1.01
CA ALA A 75 6.29 -17.65 0.54
C ALA A 75 5.61 -18.35 -0.64
N GLU A 76 4.30 -18.59 -0.58
CA GLU A 76 3.53 -19.19 -1.68
C GLU A 76 3.52 -18.31 -2.94
N VAL A 77 3.44 -16.98 -2.78
CA VAL A 77 3.60 -16.01 -3.87
C VAL A 77 5.00 -16.08 -4.48
N ARG A 78 6.05 -16.06 -3.66
CA ARG A 78 7.45 -16.14 -4.13
C ARG A 78 7.76 -17.43 -4.86
N ASN A 79 7.18 -18.54 -4.40
CA ASN A 79 7.32 -19.85 -5.02
C ASN A 79 6.43 -20.04 -6.26
N GLY A 80 5.66 -19.02 -6.67
CA GLY A 80 4.79 -19.06 -7.85
C GLY A 80 3.55 -19.95 -7.69
N ARG A 81 3.25 -20.41 -6.47
CA ARG A 81 2.09 -21.26 -6.16
C ARG A 81 0.81 -20.44 -6.03
N THR A 82 0.95 -19.19 -5.61
CA THR A 82 -0.15 -18.20 -5.65
C THR A 82 0.10 -17.23 -6.81
N PRO A 83 -0.75 -17.24 -7.86
CA PRO A 83 -0.60 -16.31 -8.97
C PRO A 83 -0.91 -14.89 -8.51
N VAL A 84 -0.04 -13.95 -8.88
CA VAL A 84 -0.20 -12.53 -8.59
C VAL A 84 -0.01 -11.73 -9.88
N ASN A 85 -0.92 -10.79 -10.13
CA ASN A 85 -0.73 -9.81 -11.20
C ASN A 85 0.30 -8.77 -10.72
N LEU A 86 1.38 -8.56 -11.48
CA LEU A 86 2.45 -7.61 -11.19
C LEU A 86 2.47 -6.41 -12.16
N ASP A 87 1.46 -6.30 -13.03
CA ASP A 87 1.25 -5.14 -13.89
C ASP A 87 0.62 -4.00 -13.07
N TRP A 88 1.44 -3.41 -12.21
CA TRP A 88 1.03 -2.36 -11.31
C TRP A 88 1.34 -0.98 -11.94
N PRO A 89 0.33 -0.13 -12.18
CA PRO A 89 0.56 1.23 -12.63
C PRO A 89 1.34 2.01 -11.57
N ASN A 90 2.32 2.79 -12.01
CA ASN A 90 2.94 3.80 -11.16
C ASN A 90 1.90 4.91 -10.89
N LEU A 91 1.39 4.96 -9.66
CA LEU A 91 0.37 5.94 -9.26
C LEU A 91 0.96 7.20 -8.64
N VAL A 92 2.29 7.30 -8.47
CA VAL A 92 2.94 8.49 -7.88
C VAL A 92 2.61 9.76 -8.64
N ALA A 93 2.65 9.70 -9.98
CA ALA A 93 2.29 10.84 -10.82
C ALA A 93 0.82 11.28 -10.65
N LYS A 94 -0.06 10.40 -10.14
CA LYS A 94 -1.44 10.77 -9.78
C LYS A 94 -1.55 11.28 -8.35
N MET A 95 -0.64 10.88 -7.46
CA MET A 95 -0.61 11.33 -6.06
C MET A 95 0.04 12.71 -5.87
N ASP A 96 0.99 13.12 -6.73
CA ASP A 96 1.48 14.52 -6.75
C ASP A 96 0.33 15.52 -6.89
N ARG A 97 -0.70 15.14 -7.66
CA ARG A 97 -1.92 15.93 -7.85
C ARG A 97 -2.78 16.08 -6.58
N TYR A 98 -2.56 15.24 -5.57
CA TYR A 98 -3.20 15.32 -4.24
C TYR A 98 -2.22 15.82 -3.16
N ALA A 99 -0.92 15.93 -3.46
CA ALA A 99 0.07 16.51 -2.56
C ALA A 99 0.31 18.01 -2.83
N ASP A 100 -0.05 18.50 -4.01
CA ASP A 100 -0.03 19.93 -4.34
C ASP A 100 -1.15 20.66 -3.59
N LYS A 101 -0.77 21.54 -2.65
CA LYS A 101 -1.69 22.38 -1.87
C LYS A 101 -2.56 23.30 -2.75
N THR A 102 -2.14 23.55 -3.98
CA THR A 102 -2.83 24.38 -4.97
C THR A 102 -3.72 23.57 -5.92
N SER A 103 -3.74 22.24 -5.79
CA SER A 103 -4.58 21.38 -6.62
C SER A 103 -6.06 21.55 -6.28
N ILE A 104 -6.90 21.68 -7.31
CA ILE A 104 -8.36 21.75 -7.21
C ILE A 104 -8.96 20.54 -6.47
N TYR A 105 -8.26 19.40 -6.44
CA TYR A 105 -8.69 18.21 -5.71
C TYR A 105 -8.48 18.33 -4.19
N ASN A 106 -7.43 19.03 -3.74
CA ASN A 106 -7.24 19.31 -2.31
C ASN A 106 -8.22 20.36 -1.80
N ILE A 107 -8.55 21.35 -2.64
CA ILE A 107 -9.60 22.32 -2.35
C ILE A 107 -10.94 21.59 -2.21
N ARG A 108 -11.31 20.74 -3.18
CA ARG A 108 -12.56 19.96 -3.12
C ARG A 108 -12.58 18.95 -1.98
N PHE A 109 -11.47 18.29 -1.66
CA PHE A 109 -11.39 17.42 -0.51
C PHE A 109 -11.57 18.18 0.81
N ALA A 110 -10.98 19.37 0.94
CA ALA A 110 -11.19 20.23 2.09
C ALA A 110 -12.66 20.68 2.19
N GLU A 111 -13.29 21.06 1.08
CA GLU A 111 -14.71 21.40 1.01
C GLU A 111 -15.61 20.22 1.41
N GLU A 112 -15.31 19.00 0.96
CA GLU A 112 -16.06 17.79 1.32
C GLU A 112 -15.89 17.43 2.81
N VAL A 113 -14.69 17.59 3.37
CA VAL A 113 -14.43 17.36 4.80
C VAL A 113 -15.12 18.42 5.67
N ILE A 114 -15.07 19.68 5.26
CA ILE A 114 -15.77 20.78 5.95
C ILE A 114 -17.29 20.54 5.91
N GLY A 115 -17.85 20.24 4.72
CA GLY A 115 -19.28 19.97 4.59
C GLY A 115 -19.74 18.75 5.39
N TRP A 116 -18.91 17.71 5.50
CA TRP A 116 -19.18 16.56 6.37
C TRP A 116 -19.13 16.93 7.86
N ALA A 117 -18.16 17.74 8.27
CA ALA A 117 -18.04 18.20 9.66
C ALA A 117 -19.19 19.13 10.06
N GLU A 118 -19.61 20.04 9.18
CA GLU A 118 -20.76 20.92 9.38
C GLU A 118 -22.06 20.12 9.50
N GLN A 119 -22.27 19.12 8.64
CA GLN A 119 -23.42 18.21 8.74
C GLN A 119 -23.44 17.38 10.03
N LEU A 120 -22.28 17.09 10.62
CA LEU A 120 -22.17 16.40 11.91
C LEU A 120 -22.51 17.33 13.07
N MET A 121 -21.99 18.56 13.05
CA MET A 121 -22.27 19.57 14.07
C MET A 121 -23.75 19.98 14.07
N ASP A 122 -24.36 20.14 12.88
CA ASP A 122 -25.80 20.45 12.75
C ASP A 122 -26.72 19.32 13.22
N ARG A 123 -26.20 18.09 13.31
CA ARG A 123 -26.92 16.92 13.86
C ARG A 123 -26.72 16.74 15.36
N GLY A 124 -26.03 17.66 16.04
CA GLY A 124 -25.94 17.71 17.49
C GLY A 124 -25.09 16.60 18.12
N LEU A 125 -23.94 16.28 17.52
CA LEU A 125 -22.84 15.54 18.17
C LEU A 125 -21.71 16.51 18.53
#